data_AF-A0A0Q5PB80-F1
#
_entry.id   AF-A0A0Q5PB80-F1
#
_cell.length_a   1.000
_cell.length_b   1.000
_cell.length_c   1.000
_cell.angle_alpha   90.00
_cell.angle_beta   90.00
_cell.angle_gamma   90.00
#
_symmetry.space_group_name_H-M   'P 1'
#
loop_
_entity.id
_entity.type
_entity.pdbx_description
1 polymer ?
#
loop_
_entity_poly.entity_id
_entity_poly.type
_entity_poly.pdbx_seq_one_letter_code
_entity_poly.pdbx_strand_id
1 'polypeptide(L)'
;MPKKLLSAAESHQGNPWPARSGIHAVGGPVRGRVNLEPIRHQSWEIINAILMDNDPEGSEIRNQLRRCLNKNRGNPERALLMHLMSMPGRSAPAIID
;
A
#
# COMPACT_ATOMS: atom_id res chain seq x y z
N MET A 1 37.04 -24.21 46.39
CA MET A 1 37.87 -23.07 45.92
C MET A 1 38.22 -23.30 44.45
N PRO A 2 38.12 -22.27 43.58
CA PRO A 2 36.93 -22.05 42.75
C PRO A 2 37.27 -21.80 41.26
N LYS A 3 36.26 -21.37 40.47
CA LYS A 3 36.27 -20.61 39.18
C LYS A 3 35.58 -21.44 38.07
N LYS A 4 34.50 -21.02 37.41
CA LYS A 4 33.84 -19.72 37.23
C LYS A 4 32.39 -19.99 36.82
N LEU A 5 31.44 -19.44 37.58
CA LEU A 5 30.21 -18.91 37.01
C LEU A 5 30.61 -17.61 36.31
N LEU A 6 30.27 -17.46 35.04
CA LEU A 6 30.40 -16.18 34.35
C LEU A 6 29.15 -15.94 33.51
N SER A 7 28.53 -14.80 33.85
CA SER A 7 27.74 -13.88 33.02
C SER A 7 26.53 -14.43 32.29
N ALA A 8 25.31 -14.04 32.68
CA ALA A 8 24.76 -12.68 32.58
C ALA A 8 24.71 -12.19 31.13
N ALA A 9 23.47 -12.11 30.63
CA ALA A 9 22.92 -11.10 29.75
C ALA A 9 23.86 -10.43 28.74
N GLU A 10 23.59 -10.64 27.45
CA GLU A 10 23.54 -9.51 26.52
C GLU A 10 22.71 -9.86 25.28
N SER A 11 21.95 -8.85 24.88
CA SER A 11 20.87 -8.86 23.90
C SER A 11 21.39 -8.67 22.47
N HIS A 12 20.48 -8.93 21.54
CA HIS A 12 20.45 -8.45 20.16
C HIS A 12 21.52 -8.99 19.21
N GLN A 13 21.08 -9.82 18.26
CA GLN A 13 21.04 -9.49 16.84
C GLN A 13 21.01 -10.78 16.02
N GLY A 14 19.92 -11.01 15.28
CA GLY A 14 19.83 -12.16 14.39
C GLY A 14 18.41 -12.49 13.97
N ASN A 15 17.71 -11.56 13.33
CA ASN A 15 16.65 -11.94 12.40
C ASN A 15 17.28 -12.02 10.99
N PRO A 16 17.72 -13.19 10.52
CA PRO A 16 17.77 -13.43 9.09
C PRO A 16 16.35 -13.83 8.67
N TRP A 17 15.69 -12.91 7.96
CA TRP A 17 14.55 -13.19 7.09
C TRP A 17 14.67 -14.59 6.46
N PRO A 18 13.61 -15.43 6.44
CA PRO A 18 13.70 -16.69 5.73
C PRO A 18 13.94 -16.42 4.24
N ALA A 19 15.07 -16.98 3.79
CA ALA A 19 15.52 -17.21 2.43
C ALA A 19 14.55 -16.80 1.30
N ARG A 20 14.95 -15.74 0.60
CA ARG A 20 14.61 -15.47 -0.80
C ARG A 20 15.15 -16.63 -1.64
N SER A 21 14.33 -17.66 -1.86
CA SER A 21 14.62 -18.76 -2.78
C SER A 21 13.61 -18.73 -3.92
N GLY A 22 14.11 -18.49 -5.13
CA GLY A 22 13.28 -18.34 -6.33
C GLY A 22 13.98 -17.55 -7.41
N ILE A 23 15.16 -18.00 -7.82
CA ILE A 23 15.76 -17.65 -9.11
C ILE A 23 14.90 -18.23 -10.23
N HIS A 24 14.10 -17.40 -10.90
CA HIS A 24 13.41 -17.78 -12.13
C HIS A 24 14.22 -17.28 -13.32
N ALA A 25 15.26 -18.05 -13.67
CA ALA A 25 15.88 -17.98 -14.98
C ALA A 25 15.03 -18.80 -15.97
N VAL A 26 14.18 -18.14 -16.75
CA VAL A 26 13.87 -18.51 -18.14
C VAL A 26 13.15 -17.36 -18.83
N GLY A 27 13.82 -16.76 -19.81
CA GLY A 27 13.25 -15.76 -20.69
C GLY A 27 12.25 -16.40 -21.64
N GLY A 28 10.97 -16.15 -21.40
CA GLY A 28 9.95 -15.99 -22.45
C GLY A 28 9.36 -14.59 -22.31
N PRO A 29 8.63 -14.04 -23.29
CA PRO A 29 7.86 -12.83 -23.06
C PRO A 29 6.76 -13.20 -22.06
N VAL A 30 7.08 -13.07 -20.78
CA VAL A 30 6.09 -13.05 -19.71
C VAL A 30 5.31 -11.78 -20.00
N ARG A 31 4.25 -11.88 -20.80
CA ARG A 31 3.06 -11.06 -20.57
C ARG A 31 2.49 -11.55 -19.25
N GLY A 32 3.27 -11.32 -18.19
CA GLY A 32 2.92 -11.65 -16.83
C GLY A 32 1.64 -10.92 -16.61
N ARG A 33 0.59 -11.67 -16.27
CA ARG A 33 -0.55 -11.05 -15.61
C ARG A 33 0.07 -10.29 -14.45
N VAL A 34 0.09 -8.97 -14.57
CA VAL A 34 0.59 -8.10 -13.51
C VAL A 34 -0.18 -8.49 -12.26
N ASN A 35 0.53 -8.89 -11.20
CA ASN A 35 -0.12 -9.18 -9.95
C ASN A 35 -0.67 -7.86 -9.41
N LEU A 36 -1.98 -7.67 -9.51
CA LEU A 36 -2.64 -6.45 -9.05
C LEU A 36 -2.95 -6.50 -7.55
N GLU A 37 -2.79 -7.64 -6.87
CA GLU A 37 -3.11 -7.77 -5.45
C GLU A 37 -2.43 -6.72 -4.56
N PRO A 38 -1.13 -6.39 -4.72
CA PRO A 38 -0.51 -5.32 -3.93
C PRO A 38 -1.17 -3.96 -4.15
N ILE A 39 -1.57 -3.66 -5.39
CA ILE A 39 -2.23 -2.41 -5.74
C ILE A 39 -3.66 -2.39 -5.19
N ARG A 40 -4.38 -3.52 -5.24
CA ARG A 40 -5.72 -3.65 -4.67
C ARG A 40 -5.70 -3.47 -3.16
N HIS A 41 -4.74 -4.08 -2.48
CA HIS A 41 -4.52 -3.93 -1.05
C HIS A 41 -4.23 -2.48 -0.69
N GLN A 42 -3.25 -1.86 -1.36
CA GLN A 42 -2.91 -0.46 -1.12
C GLN A 42 -4.07 0.49 -1.41
N SER A 43 -4.85 0.22 -2.46
CA SER A 43 -6.04 1.02 -2.78
C SER A 43 -7.07 0.93 -1.66
N TRP A 44 -7.30 -0.26 -1.10
CA TRP A 44 -8.19 -0.44 0.04
C TRP A 44 -7.74 0.36 1.26
N GLU A 45 -6.45 0.33 1.59
CA GLU A 45 -5.91 1.08 2.73
C GLU A 45 -6.12 2.59 2.57
N ILE A 46 -5.87 3.13 1.37
CA ILE A 46 -6.10 4.55 1.06
C ILE A 46 -7.59 4.89 1.15
N ILE A 47 -8.45 4.07 0.54
CA ILE A 47 -9.90 4.25 0.60
C ILE A 47 -10.38 4.27 2.05
N ASN A 48 -9.90 3.32 2.86
CA ASN A 48 -10.28 3.22 4.25
C ASN A 48 -9.83 4.46 5.05
N ALA A 49 -8.59 4.91 4.85
CA ALA A 49 -8.09 6.13 5.49
C ALA A 49 -8.95 7.36 5.15
N ILE A 50 -9.32 7.54 3.88
CA ILE A 50 -10.20 8.65 3.44
C ILE A 50 -11.59 8.54 4.07
N LEU A 51 -12.15 7.34 4.15
CA LEU A 51 -13.49 7.14 4.68
C LEU A 51 -13.56 7.23 6.22
N MET A 52 -12.46 6.95 6.91
CA MET A 52 -12.31 7.07 8.37
C MET A 52 -11.99 8.50 8.82
N ASP A 53 -11.56 9.36 7.91
CA ASP A 53 -11.38 10.78 8.20
C ASP A 53 -12.71 11.41 8.62
N ASN A 54 -12.70 12.10 9.77
CA ASN A 54 -13.86 12.74 10.38
C ASN A 54 -13.92 14.24 10.10
N ASP A 55 -12.98 14.78 9.33
CA ASP A 55 -13.02 16.18 8.94
C ASP A 55 -14.32 16.51 8.17
N PRO A 56 -15.09 17.54 8.58
CA PRO A 56 -16.34 17.89 7.94
C PRO A 56 -16.14 18.46 6.52
N GLU A 57 -15.02 19.12 6.22
CA GLU A 57 -14.75 19.67 4.88
C GLU A 57 -14.58 18.54 3.85
N GLY A 58 -14.01 17.41 4.27
CA GLY A 58 -13.87 16.19 3.47
C GLY A 58 -15.18 15.42 3.18
N SER A 59 -16.34 15.86 3.66
CA SER A 59 -17.61 15.12 3.52
C SER A 59 -18.01 14.86 2.06
N GLU A 60 -17.87 15.86 1.19
CA GLU A 60 -18.22 15.71 -0.23
C GLU A 60 -17.27 14.74 -0.95
N ILE A 61 -15.97 14.81 -0.62
CA ILE A 61 -14.94 13.90 -1.14
C ILE A 61 -15.27 12.45 -0.74
N ARG A 62 -15.61 12.19 0.53
CA ARG A 62 -16.04 10.87 1.01
C ARG A 62 -17.30 10.38 0.29
N ASN A 63 -18.28 11.25 0.08
CA ASN A 63 -19.52 10.90 -0.62
C ASN A 63 -19.26 10.54 -2.09
N GLN A 64 -18.40 11.30 -2.76
CA GLN A 64 -18.02 11.02 -4.14
C GLN A 64 -17.22 9.70 -4.24
N LEU A 65 -16.31 9.43 -3.31
CA LEU A 65 -15.59 8.16 -3.22
C LEU A 65 -16.55 6.97 -3.02
N ARG A 66 -17.54 7.09 -2.14
CA ARG A 66 -18.58 6.05 -1.95
C ARG A 66 -19.36 5.77 -3.24
N ARG A 67 -19.68 6.81 -4.03
CA ARG A 67 -20.31 6.63 -5.35
C ARG A 67 -19.39 5.88 -6.32
N CYS A 68 -18.09 6.18 -6.33
CA CYS A 68 -17.11 5.46 -7.16
C CYS A 68 -16.98 3.99 -6.76
N LEU A 69 -17.01 3.67 -5.46
CA LEU A 69 -16.99 2.29 -4.95
C LEU A 69 -18.24 1.52 -5.37
N ASN A 70 -19.43 2.13 -5.26
CA ASN A 70 -20.66 1.48 -5.67
C ASN A 70 -20.69 1.17 -7.18
N LYS A 71 -20.06 2.03 -8.01
CA LYS A 71 -19.90 1.81 -9.46
C LYS A 71 -18.87 0.73 -9.80
N ASN A 72 -17.86 0.50 -8.96
CA ASN A 72 -16.73 -0.40 -9.22
C ASN A 72 -16.62 -1.50 -8.15
N ARG A 73 -17.70 -2.25 -7.92
CA ARG A 73 -17.72 -3.33 -6.92
C ARG A 73 -16.62 -4.35 -7.24
N GLY A 74 -15.83 -4.71 -6.23
CA GLY A 74 -14.71 -5.66 -6.34
C GLY A 74 -13.42 -5.09 -6.95
N ASN A 75 -13.42 -3.83 -7.41
CA ASN A 75 -12.26 -3.20 -8.05
C ASN A 75 -11.93 -1.87 -7.34
N PRO A 76 -11.41 -1.92 -6.09
CA PRO A 76 -11.08 -0.73 -5.30
C PRO A 76 -10.09 0.20 -6.00
N GLU A 77 -9.10 -0.35 -6.70
CA GLU A 77 -8.10 0.37 -7.48
C GLU A 77 -8.73 1.23 -8.57
N ARG A 78 -9.79 0.71 -9.22
CA ARG A 78 -10.52 1.43 -10.26
C ARG A 78 -11.42 2.50 -9.67
N ALA A 79 -12.06 2.21 -8.53
CA ALA A 79 -12.84 3.20 -7.79
C ALA A 79 -11.98 4.39 -7.35
N LEU A 80 -10.81 4.11 -6.78
CA LEU A 80 -9.85 5.12 -6.33
C LEU A 80 -9.31 5.92 -7.50
N LEU A 81 -8.92 5.28 -8.60
CA LEU A 81 -8.46 5.98 -9.80
C LEU A 81 -9.53 6.95 -10.34
N MET A 82 -10.77 6.50 -10.48
CA MET A 82 -11.87 7.36 -10.94
C MET A 82 -12.11 8.54 -10.00
N HIS A 83 -12.05 8.30 -8.69
CA HIS A 83 -12.15 9.35 -7.68
C HIS A 83 -11.04 10.39 -7.83
N LEU A 84 -9.78 9.96 -7.89
CA LEU A 84 -8.60 10.83 -8.05
C LEU A 84 -8.64 11.64 -9.36
N MET A 85 -9.08 11.03 -10.47
CA MET A 85 -9.20 11.73 -11.76
C MET A 85 -10.32 12.77 -11.79
N SER A 86 -11.32 12.64 -10.91
CA SER A 86 -12.45 13.57 -10.84
C SER A 86 -12.17 14.78 -9.93
N MET A 87 -11.07 14.80 -9.19
CA MET A 87 -10.74 15.90 -8.30
C MET A 87 -10.11 17.07 -9.07
N PRO A 88 -10.66 18.29 -8.98
CA PRO A 88 -10.02 19.49 -9.49
C PRO A 88 -8.79 19.82 -8.62
N GLY A 89 -7.63 20.00 -9.25
CA GLY A 89 -6.35 20.21 -8.55
C GLY A 89 -5.23 19.29 -8.99
N ARG A 90 -5.52 18.30 -9.85
CA ARG A 90 -4.50 17.56 -10.60
C ARG A 90 -4.13 18.25 -11.93
N SER A 91 -4.17 19.58 -11.98
CA SER A 91 -3.28 20.30 -12.90
C SER A 91 -1.87 20.13 -12.35
N ALA A 92 -0.91 19.82 -13.22
CA ALA A 92 0.50 19.61 -12.89
C ALA A 92 1.01 20.61 -11.82
N PRO A 93 1.95 20.21 -10.94
CA PRO A 93 2.55 21.17 -10.02
C PRO A 93 2.98 22.39 -10.83
N ALA A 94 2.54 23.58 -10.41
CA ALA A 94 3.05 24.81 -10.99
C ALA A 94 4.58 24.73 -10.87
N ILE A 95 5.26 24.57 -12.01
CA ILE A 95 6.70 24.77 -12.08
C ILE A 95 6.87 26.24 -11.73
N ILE A 96 7.30 26.52 -10.51
CA ILE A 96 7.69 27.86 -10.10
C ILE A 96 9.09 28.05 -10.69
N ASP A 97 9.19 29.00 -11.62
CA ASP A 97 10.44 29.46 -12.27
C ASP A 97 11.42 30.05 -11.24
#